data_AF-A0A7C2M375-F1
#
_entry.id   AF-A0A7C2M375-F1
#
_cell.length_a   1.000
_cell.length_b   1.000
_cell.length_c   1.000
_cell.angle_alpha   90.00
_cell.angle_beta   90.00
_cell.angle_gamma   90.00
#
_symmetry.space_group_name_H-M   'P 1'
#
loop_
_entity.id
_entity.type
_entity.pdbx_description
1 polymer ?
#
loop_
_entity_poly.entity_id
_entity_poly.type
_entity_poly.pdbx_seq_one_letter_code
_entity_poly.pdbx_strand_id
1 'polypeptide(L)'
;MQQEAAQEAAHRQLRRRGFLNWITGTMPFLRGPAPEGGSRRAQERGIALLKENLTPEQRIQFDKHGYFDVVGGKTGKRYRIRHGRSMNIEQLDKNGRRVCGWCFFPQGNLVAGDVMLAQKVALELYEQDALKIANRF
;
A
#
# COMPACT_ATOMS: atom_id res chain seq x y z
N MET A 1 -8.81 22.24 38.35
CA MET A 1 -9.54 22.83 37.19
C MET A 1 -8.66 23.49 36.14
N GLN A 2 -7.42 23.93 36.39
CA GLN A 2 -6.57 24.52 35.33
C GLN A 2 -5.61 23.54 34.63
N GLN A 3 -5.44 22.31 35.12
CA GLN A 3 -4.53 21.33 34.52
C GLN A 3 -5.20 20.42 33.46
N GLU A 4 -6.52 20.19 33.50
CA GLU A 4 -7.24 19.39 32.49
C GLU A 4 -7.37 20.12 31.14
N ALA A 5 -7.51 21.45 31.13
CA ALA A 5 -7.63 22.23 29.89
C ALA A 5 -6.32 22.22 29.05
N ALA A 6 -5.16 22.09 29.70
CA ALA A 6 -3.87 22.02 29.02
C ALA A 6 -3.63 20.64 28.37
N GLN A 7 -4.16 19.57 28.95
CA GLN A 7 -4.08 18.22 28.39
C GLN A 7 -5.05 18.02 27.22
N GLU A 8 -6.24 18.62 27.27
CA GLU A 8 -7.21 18.59 26.16
C GLU A 8 -6.79 19.47 24.98
N ALA A 9 -6.09 20.59 25.25
CA ALA A 9 -5.46 21.42 24.22
C ALA A 9 -4.29 20.71 23.53
N ALA A 10 -3.46 19.95 24.27
CA ALA A 10 -2.40 19.12 23.71
C ALA A 10 -2.95 17.98 22.83
N HIS A 11 -4.05 17.33 23.25
CA HIS A 11 -4.75 16.32 22.46
C HIS A 11 -5.44 16.91 21.20
N ARG A 12 -5.88 18.19 21.24
CA ARG A 12 -6.39 18.91 20.06
C ARG A 12 -5.29 19.44 19.13
N GLN A 13 -4.12 19.81 19.65
CA GLN A 13 -2.99 20.30 18.84
C GLN A 13 -2.17 19.18 18.20
N LEU A 14 -2.10 18.00 18.81
CA LEU A 14 -1.51 16.80 18.19
C LEU A 14 -2.39 16.20 17.09
N ARG A 15 -3.66 16.64 16.96
CA ARG A 15 -4.57 16.29 15.85
C ARG A 15 -4.47 17.21 14.62
N ARG A 16 -3.57 18.21 14.60
CA ARG A 16 -3.49 19.19 13.49
C ARG A 16 -2.13 19.34 12.82
N ARG A 17 -1.08 18.61 13.23
CA ARG A 17 0.27 18.74 12.64
C ARG A 17 1.00 17.42 12.39
N GLY A 18 0.31 16.47 11.76
CA GLY A 18 0.93 15.24 11.23
C GLY A 18 0.19 14.63 10.04
N PHE A 19 -0.68 15.38 9.35
CA PHE A 19 -1.72 14.79 8.47
C PHE A 19 -1.83 15.44 7.09
N LEU A 20 -0.89 16.31 6.69
CA LEU A 20 -1.02 17.13 5.46
C LEU A 20 0.27 17.30 4.65
N ASN A 21 1.18 16.32 4.67
CA ASN A 21 2.24 16.18 3.66
C ASN A 21 2.11 14.87 2.86
N TRP A 22 0.90 14.32 2.81
CA TRP A 22 0.63 12.99 2.26
C TRP A 22 0.10 12.99 0.82
N ILE A 23 -0.26 14.14 0.24
CA ILE A 23 -1.03 14.17 -1.01
C ILE A 23 -0.65 15.41 -1.81
N THR A 24 0.05 15.20 -2.93
CA THR A 24 -0.25 15.70 -4.29
C THR A 24 0.98 15.48 -5.16
N GLY A 25 1.14 14.26 -5.66
CA GLY A 25 1.90 14.01 -6.88
C GLY A 25 0.95 14.14 -8.07
N THR A 26 0.42 15.33 -8.33
CA THR A 26 -0.22 15.64 -9.61
C THR A 26 0.88 15.67 -10.66
N MET A 27 1.21 14.50 -11.22
CA MET A 27 1.92 14.47 -12.49
C MET A 27 0.93 14.12 -13.60
N PRO A 28 0.84 14.97 -14.65
CA PRO A 28 0.10 14.63 -15.84
C PRO A 28 0.69 13.36 -16.44
N PHE A 29 -0.18 12.55 -17.05
CA PHE A 29 0.12 11.36 -17.84
C PHE A 29 1.39 11.54 -18.70
N LEU A 30 2.56 11.22 -18.15
CA LEU A 30 3.75 10.91 -18.92
C LEU A 30 3.85 9.39 -18.96
N ARG A 31 3.58 8.86 -20.14
CA ARG A 31 3.62 7.45 -20.50
C ARG A 31 5.09 6.99 -20.55
N GLY A 32 5.71 6.88 -19.37
CA GLY A 32 7.04 6.30 -19.17
C GLY A 32 7.04 5.48 -17.87
N PRO A 33 7.81 4.37 -17.79
CA PRO A 33 7.92 3.64 -16.53
C PRO A 33 8.51 4.59 -15.49
N ALA A 34 7.85 4.71 -14.34
CA ALA A 34 8.41 5.44 -13.20
C ALA A 34 9.83 4.90 -12.94
N PRO A 35 10.83 5.76 -12.69
CA PRO A 35 12.18 5.28 -12.41
C PRO A 35 12.11 4.29 -11.25
N GLU A 36 12.60 3.07 -11.49
CA GLU A 36 12.66 2.05 -10.46
C GLU A 36 13.45 2.63 -9.27
N GLY A 37 12.82 2.64 -8.09
CA GLY A 37 13.48 3.17 -6.89
C GLY A 37 14.72 2.33 -6.55
N GLY A 38 15.79 2.91 -6.04
CA GLY A 38 16.96 2.15 -5.56
C GLY A 38 17.82 1.48 -6.64
N SER A 39 18.91 0.84 -6.21
CA SER A 39 19.82 0.11 -7.10
C SER A 39 19.25 -1.25 -7.50
N ARG A 40 19.79 -1.88 -8.56
CA ARG A 40 19.44 -3.26 -8.95
C ARG A 40 19.51 -4.24 -7.76
N ARG A 41 20.58 -4.15 -6.98
CA ARG A 41 20.77 -4.96 -5.76
C ARG A 41 19.67 -4.70 -4.72
N ALA A 42 19.22 -3.46 -4.57
CA ALA A 42 18.11 -3.14 -3.68
C ALA A 42 16.81 -3.74 -4.20
N GLN A 43 16.54 -3.66 -5.51
CA GLN A 43 15.37 -4.27 -6.13
C GLN A 43 15.34 -5.79 -5.93
N GLU A 44 16.45 -6.47 -6.18
CA GLU A 44 16.59 -7.92 -5.96
C GLU A 44 16.32 -8.30 -4.50
N ARG A 45 16.88 -7.55 -3.54
CA ARG A 45 16.66 -7.78 -2.11
C ARG A 45 15.21 -7.55 -1.70
N GLY A 46 14.57 -6.49 -2.19
CA GLY A 46 13.17 -6.21 -1.88
C GLY A 46 12.23 -7.30 -2.43
N ILE A 47 12.51 -7.81 -3.64
CA ILE A 47 11.74 -8.92 -4.22
C ILE A 47 11.97 -10.22 -3.44
N ALA A 48 13.21 -10.51 -3.01
CA ALA A 48 13.49 -11.67 -2.18
C ALA A 48 12.71 -11.60 -0.85
N LEU A 49 12.77 -10.45 -0.16
CA LEU A 49 12.04 -10.23 1.09
C LEU A 49 10.53 -10.34 0.90
N LEU A 50 9.98 -9.77 -0.18
CA LEU A 50 8.57 -9.94 -0.53
C LEU A 50 8.22 -11.43 -0.61
N LYS A 51 8.96 -12.20 -1.43
CA LYS A 51 8.70 -13.63 -1.65
C LYS A 51 8.76 -14.43 -0.35
N GLU A 52 9.75 -14.16 0.51
CA GLU A 52 9.88 -14.78 1.85
C GLU A 52 8.64 -14.59 2.72
N ASN A 53 7.89 -13.51 2.51
CA ASN A 53 6.68 -13.17 3.28
C ASN A 53 5.36 -13.48 2.54
N LEU A 54 5.42 -14.12 1.37
CA LEU A 54 4.24 -14.61 0.66
C LEU A 54 3.89 -16.03 1.11
N THR A 55 2.60 -16.36 1.16
CA THR A 55 2.18 -17.77 1.24
C THR A 55 2.65 -18.53 0.00
N PRO A 56 2.72 -19.88 0.04
CA PRO A 56 3.09 -20.67 -1.14
C PRO A 56 2.25 -20.34 -2.38
N GLU A 57 0.94 -20.16 -2.21
CA GLU A 57 0.00 -19.84 -3.29
C GLU A 57 0.26 -18.44 -3.86
N GLN A 58 0.46 -17.45 -2.97
CA GLN A 58 0.79 -16.08 -3.38
C GLN A 58 2.12 -16.03 -4.12
N ARG A 59 3.12 -16.80 -3.67
CA ARG A 59 4.42 -16.91 -4.34
C ARG A 59 4.27 -17.49 -5.75
N ILE A 60 3.51 -18.57 -5.91
CA ILE A 60 3.21 -19.15 -7.23
C ILE A 60 2.51 -18.13 -8.14
N GLN A 61 1.53 -17.40 -7.62
CA GLN A 61 0.87 -16.33 -8.38
C GLN A 61 1.87 -15.26 -8.82
N PHE A 62 2.72 -14.81 -7.91
CA PHE A 62 3.69 -13.75 -8.17
C PHE A 62 4.72 -14.18 -9.21
N ASP A 63 5.28 -15.38 -9.07
CA ASP A 63 6.27 -15.92 -10.01
C ASP A 63 5.67 -16.14 -11.40
N LYS A 64 4.40 -16.54 -11.50
CA LYS A 64 3.74 -16.84 -12.78
C LYS A 64 3.17 -15.60 -13.47
N HIS A 65 2.67 -14.63 -12.71
CA HIS A 65 1.83 -13.55 -13.23
C HIS A 65 2.33 -12.14 -12.89
N GLY A 66 3.34 -12.00 -12.03
CA GLY A 66 3.79 -10.69 -11.54
C GLY A 66 2.76 -10.00 -10.64
N TYR A 67 1.83 -10.74 -10.04
CA TYR A 67 0.89 -10.25 -9.04
C TYR A 67 0.55 -11.35 -8.04
N PHE A 68 0.01 -10.97 -6.88
CA PHE A 68 -0.56 -11.93 -5.93
C PHE A 68 -1.84 -11.36 -5.32
N ASP A 69 -2.72 -12.27 -4.90
CA ASP A 69 -3.98 -11.91 -4.27
C ASP A 69 -3.86 -11.99 -2.74
N VAL A 70 -4.45 -11.03 -2.05
CA VAL A 70 -4.53 -10.94 -0.58
C VAL A 70 -5.99 -10.86 -0.15
N VAL A 71 -6.27 -11.31 1.08
CA VAL A 71 -7.60 -11.21 1.68
C VAL A 71 -7.55 -10.14 2.77
N GLY A 72 -8.46 -9.17 2.69
CA GLY A 72 -8.58 -8.11 3.67
C GLY A 72 -8.93 -8.67 5.04
N GLY A 73 -8.14 -8.31 6.06
CA GLY A 73 -8.28 -8.90 7.40
C GLY A 73 -9.58 -8.57 8.11
N LYS A 74 -10.28 -7.50 7.72
CA LYS A 74 -11.51 -7.05 8.38
C LYS A 74 -12.77 -7.39 7.60
N THR A 75 -12.75 -7.21 6.28
CA THR A 75 -13.93 -7.37 5.42
C THR A 75 -13.96 -8.69 4.68
N GLY A 76 -12.83 -9.41 4.60
CA GLY A 76 -12.69 -10.61 3.78
C GLY A 76 -12.68 -10.35 2.27
N LYS A 77 -12.66 -9.08 1.83
CA LYS A 77 -12.56 -8.74 0.41
C LYS A 77 -11.23 -9.20 -0.16
N ARG A 78 -11.23 -9.59 -1.43
CA ARG A 78 -10.01 -9.96 -2.14
C ARG A 78 -9.42 -8.75 -2.85
N TYR A 79 -8.12 -8.59 -2.73
CA TYR A 79 -7.35 -7.57 -3.44
C TYR A 79 -6.23 -8.24 -4.21
N ARG A 80 -5.91 -7.74 -5.40
CA ARG A 80 -4.76 -8.13 -6.20
C ARG A 80 -3.73 -7.02 -6.15
N ILE A 81 -2.51 -7.37 -5.77
CA ILE A 81 -1.36 -6.47 -5.79
C ILE A 81 -0.50 -6.85 -7.00
N ARG A 82 -0.48 -5.98 -8.01
CA ARG A 82 0.39 -6.10 -9.18
C ARG A 82 1.79 -5.59 -8.88
N HIS A 83 2.77 -6.10 -9.60
CA HIS A 83 4.13 -5.59 -9.54
C HIS A 83 4.17 -4.10 -9.82
N GLY A 84 4.74 -3.33 -8.89
CA GLY A 84 4.81 -1.87 -8.98
C GLY A 84 4.76 -1.20 -7.61
N ARG A 85 4.76 0.14 -7.63
CA ARG A 85 4.76 0.97 -6.41
C ARG A 85 3.44 1.68 -6.15
N SER A 86 2.71 2.04 -7.20
CA SER A 86 1.51 2.87 -7.13
C SER A 86 0.48 2.39 -8.14
N MET A 87 -0.80 2.70 -7.90
CA MET A 87 -1.92 2.30 -8.78
C MET A 87 -1.95 0.80 -9.10
N ASN A 88 -1.45 -0.03 -8.19
CA ASN A 88 -1.19 -1.45 -8.42
C ASN A 88 -2.12 -2.37 -7.62
N ILE A 89 -3.09 -1.82 -6.89
CA ILE A 89 -4.03 -2.58 -6.06
C ILE A 89 -5.41 -2.59 -6.71
N GLU A 90 -5.92 -3.78 -7.00
CA GLU A 90 -7.25 -4.01 -7.54
C GLU A 90 -8.11 -4.74 -6.51
N GLN A 91 -9.25 -4.18 -6.12
CA GLN A 91 -10.25 -4.97 -5.40
C GLN A 91 -10.99 -5.87 -6.39
N LEU A 92 -11.14 -7.14 -6.05
CA LEU A 92 -11.79 -8.15 -6.89
C LEU A 92 -13.18 -8.54 -6.35
N ASP A 93 -14.09 -8.88 -7.25
CA ASP A 93 -15.33 -9.58 -6.90
C ASP A 93 -15.10 -11.08 -6.68
N LYS A 94 -16.18 -11.81 -6.38
CA LYS A 94 -16.17 -13.27 -6.21
C LYS A 94 -15.73 -14.05 -7.45
N ASN A 95 -15.83 -13.45 -8.64
CA ASN A 95 -15.45 -14.05 -9.91
C ASN A 95 -14.01 -13.66 -10.30
N GLY A 96 -13.29 -12.93 -9.45
CA GLY A 96 -11.94 -12.44 -9.73
C GLY A 96 -11.87 -11.24 -10.67
N ARG A 97 -12.99 -10.55 -10.92
CA ARG A 97 -13.04 -9.36 -11.77
C ARG A 97 -12.74 -8.12 -10.94
N ARG A 98 -11.94 -7.19 -11.49
CA ARG A 98 -11.68 -5.88 -10.86
C ARG A 98 -12.99 -5.11 -10.73
N VAL A 99 -13.31 -4.68 -9.51
CA VAL A 99 -14.44 -3.78 -9.22
C VAL A 99 -13.99 -2.37 -8.81
N CYS A 100 -12.74 -2.22 -8.38
CA CYS A 100 -12.21 -0.95 -7.88
C CYS A 100 -10.68 -0.94 -7.93
N GLY A 101 -10.06 0.20 -8.24
CA GLY A 101 -8.64 0.45 -7.99
C GLY A 101 -8.43 1.18 -6.66
N TRP A 102 -7.33 0.86 -5.99
CA TRP A 102 -6.88 1.53 -4.78
C TRP A 102 -5.43 1.97 -4.93
N CYS A 103 -5.09 3.16 -4.43
CA CYS A 103 -3.72 3.67 -4.47
C CYS A 103 -3.33 4.23 -3.10
N PHE A 104 -2.40 3.52 -2.45
CA PHE A 104 -1.65 3.95 -1.28
C PHE A 104 -0.30 3.22 -1.28
N PHE A 105 0.74 3.82 -0.71
CA PHE A 105 2.07 3.23 -0.59
C PHE A 105 2.85 3.96 0.51
N PRO A 106 3.85 3.31 1.13
CA PRO A 106 4.72 3.95 2.11
C PRO A 106 5.50 5.13 1.50
N GLN A 107 5.77 6.15 2.31
CA GLN A 107 6.59 7.29 1.88
C GLN A 107 8.06 6.88 1.68
N GLY A 108 8.75 7.61 0.80
CA GLY A 108 10.17 7.41 0.50
C GLY A 108 10.44 6.74 -0.84
N ASN A 109 11.73 6.63 -1.19
CA ASN A 109 12.17 5.99 -2.43
C ASN A 109 12.43 4.50 -2.22
N LEU A 110 11.36 3.75 -1.95
CA LEU A 110 11.42 2.32 -1.71
C LEU A 110 11.36 1.53 -3.03
N VAL A 111 12.03 0.38 -3.02
CA VAL A 111 12.00 -0.58 -4.13
C VAL A 111 10.63 -1.25 -4.22
N ALA A 112 10.29 -1.81 -5.38
CA ALA A 112 8.93 -2.31 -5.61
C ALA A 112 8.53 -3.43 -4.64
N GLY A 113 9.44 -4.36 -4.36
CA GLY A 113 9.19 -5.46 -3.42
C GLY A 113 8.82 -4.99 -2.02
N ASP A 114 9.54 -4.00 -1.47
CA ASP A 114 9.26 -3.43 -0.15
C ASP A 114 7.89 -2.73 -0.11
N VAL A 115 7.56 -1.98 -1.17
CA VAL A 115 6.25 -1.33 -1.29
C VAL A 115 5.12 -2.35 -1.34
N MET A 116 5.26 -3.38 -2.17
CA MET A 116 4.25 -4.44 -2.29
C MET A 116 4.08 -5.23 -1.00
N LEU A 117 5.17 -5.48 -0.27
CA LEU A 117 5.12 -6.14 1.04
C LEU A 117 4.39 -5.27 2.07
N ALA A 118 4.69 -3.97 2.12
CA ALA A 118 3.98 -3.04 2.99
C ALA A 118 2.48 -2.97 2.65
N GLN A 119 2.13 -2.96 1.36
CA GLN A 119 0.74 -2.99 0.90
C GLN A 119 0.01 -4.28 1.30
N LYS A 120 0.67 -5.45 1.19
CA LYS A 120 0.14 -6.74 1.66
C LYS A 120 -0.20 -6.67 3.15
N VAL A 121 0.78 -6.29 3.97
CA VAL A 121 0.61 -6.20 5.44
C VAL A 121 -0.50 -5.20 5.80
N ALA A 122 -0.57 -4.06 5.10
CA ALA A 122 -1.60 -3.06 5.33
C ALA A 122 -3.01 -3.61 5.03
N LEU A 123 -3.20 -4.38 3.96
CA LEU A 123 -4.50 -4.98 3.63
C LEU A 123 -4.87 -6.14 4.55
N GLU A 124 -3.90 -6.98 4.92
CA GLU A 124 -4.15 -8.15 5.76
C GLU A 124 -4.37 -7.78 7.24
N LEU A 125 -3.70 -6.75 7.76
CA LEU A 125 -3.74 -6.41 9.20
C LEU A 125 -4.45 -5.09 9.51
N TYR A 126 -4.39 -4.11 8.61
CA TYR A 126 -4.85 -2.73 8.85
C TYR A 126 -5.83 -2.24 7.77
N GLU A 127 -6.63 -3.16 7.22
CA GLU A 127 -7.42 -2.94 6.00
C GLU A 127 -8.20 -1.63 6.02
N GLN A 128 -8.94 -1.38 7.11
CA GLN A 128 -9.79 -0.19 7.19
C GLN A 128 -8.99 1.10 7.22
N ASP A 129 -7.83 1.13 7.87
CA ASP A 129 -7.00 2.32 7.95
C ASP A 129 -6.26 2.58 6.64
N ALA A 130 -5.81 1.51 5.96
CA ALA A 130 -5.25 1.58 4.63
C ALA A 130 -6.25 2.14 3.60
N LEU A 131 -7.51 1.68 3.65
CA LEU A 131 -8.55 2.15 2.72
C LEU A 131 -9.04 3.57 3.01
N LYS A 132 -8.99 4.04 4.27
CA LYS A 132 -9.35 5.42 4.62
C LYS A 132 -8.46 6.47 3.96
N ILE A 133 -7.18 6.15 3.76
CA ILE A 133 -6.18 7.06 3.18
C ILE A 133 -5.91 6.79 1.69
N ALA A 134 -6.46 5.71 1.14
CA ALA A 134 -6.25 5.31 -0.23
C ALA A 134 -7.05 6.18 -1.20
N ASN A 135 -6.43 6.54 -2.32
CA ASN A 135 -7.14 7.11 -3.46
C ASN A 135 -7.87 6.00 -4.24
N ARG A 136 -9.08 6.28 -4.67
CA ARG A 136 -9.95 5.36 -5.41
C ARG A 136 -10.02 5.76 -6.90
N PHE A 137 -9.92 4.79 -7.82
CA PHE A 137 -9.98 5.00 -9.28
C PHE A 137 -10.47 3.77 -10.06
#